data_AF-A0A1A0H9E8-F1
#
_entry.id   AF-A0A1A0H9E8-F1
#
_cell.length_a   1.000
_cell.length_b   1.000
_cell.length_c   1.000
_cell.angle_alpha   90.00
_cell.angle_beta   90.00
_cell.angle_gamma   90.00
#
_symmetry.space_group_name_H-M   'P 1'
#
loop_
_entity.id
_entity.type
_entity.pdbx_description
1 polymer ?
#
loop_
_entity_poly.entity_id
_entity_poly.type
_entity_poly.pdbx_seq_one_letter_code
_entity_poly.pdbx_strand_id
1 'polypeptide(L)'
;MFEAYRNRQRWQRLPHGPEFGFQDDMENGLSSNQFDLNKNIVNNDTRTLDDAAKGEIRRMMSQENITFDEARLKYFQCKLSEHGIGADGVPRDPKAVMF
;
A
#
# COMPACT_ATOMS: atom_id res chain seq x y z
N MET A 1 -30.43 -40.78 -3.85
CA MET A 1 -30.91 -39.45 -4.26
C MET A 1 -29.76 -38.48 -4.14
N PHE A 2 -29.51 -37.72 -5.20
CA PHE A 2 -28.42 -36.74 -5.30
C PHE A 2 -28.91 -35.40 -4.77
N GLU A 3 -28.26 -34.82 -3.76
CA GLU A 3 -28.54 -33.46 -3.31
C GLU A 3 -27.32 -32.55 -3.52
N ALA A 4 -27.40 -31.86 -4.66
CA ALA A 4 -26.99 -30.48 -4.94
C ALA A 4 -25.73 -29.91 -4.28
N TYR A 5 -24.73 -29.67 -5.14
CA TYR A 5 -23.78 -28.57 -5.04
C TYR A 5 -24.44 -27.24 -4.65
N ARG A 6 -23.96 -26.58 -3.58
CA ARG A 6 -24.04 -25.11 -3.51
C ARG A 6 -22.87 -24.51 -2.72
N ASN A 7 -21.85 -24.18 -3.48
CA ASN A 7 -20.82 -23.20 -3.20
C ASN A 7 -21.43 -21.91 -2.59
N ARG A 8 -20.91 -21.49 -1.43
CA ARG A 8 -20.88 -20.07 -1.04
C ARG A 8 -19.55 -19.77 -0.37
N GLN A 9 -18.54 -19.53 -1.20
CA GLN A 9 -17.40 -18.68 -0.90
C GLN A 9 -17.87 -17.45 -0.12
N ARG A 10 -17.82 -17.56 1.22
CA ARG A 10 -18.11 -16.48 2.16
C ARG A 10 -16.82 -15.69 2.26
N TRP A 11 -16.58 -14.84 1.26
CA TRP A 11 -15.67 -13.71 1.45
C TRP A 11 -16.28 -12.87 2.56
N GLN A 12 -15.87 -13.14 3.79
CA GLN A 12 -16.14 -12.25 4.91
C GLN A 12 -15.51 -10.93 4.52
N ARG A 13 -16.33 -9.95 4.16
CA ARG A 13 -15.91 -8.56 4.16
C ARG A 13 -15.42 -8.30 5.58
N LEU A 14 -14.10 -8.23 5.75
CA LEU A 14 -13.50 -7.82 7.01
C LEU A 14 -14.12 -6.49 7.38
N PRO A 15 -14.48 -6.28 8.67
CA PRO A 15 -15.01 -5.01 9.11
C PRO A 15 -13.95 -3.97 8.82
N HIS A 16 -14.25 -3.17 7.82
CA HIS A 16 -13.60 -1.92 7.55
C HIS A 16 -13.62 -1.11 8.88
N GLY A 17 -12.49 -1.02 9.59
CA GLY A 17 -12.27 -0.18 10.79
C GLY A 17 -11.73 1.24 10.49
N PRO A 18 -12.01 2.25 11.33
CA PRO A 18 -12.40 3.65 11.03
C PRO A 18 -11.53 4.54 10.11
N GLU A 19 -10.45 4.08 9.51
CA GLU A 19 -9.57 4.84 8.60
C GLU A 19 -10.01 4.74 7.11
N PHE A 20 -11.31 4.86 6.80
CA PHE A 20 -11.78 4.75 5.40
C PHE A 20 -11.74 6.08 4.67
N GLY A 21 -10.66 6.25 3.92
CA GLY A 21 -10.66 7.06 2.73
C GLY A 21 -9.56 8.09 2.71
N PHE A 22 -9.42 8.69 1.54
CA PHE A 22 -8.37 9.65 1.24
C PHE A 22 -8.39 10.88 2.17
N GLN A 23 -9.54 11.22 2.77
CA GLN A 23 -9.66 12.30 3.74
C GLN A 23 -8.89 12.00 5.03
N ASP A 24 -9.10 10.83 5.62
CA ASP A 24 -8.43 10.41 6.85
C ASP A 24 -6.93 10.19 6.59
N ASP A 25 -6.59 9.61 5.43
CA ASP A 25 -5.19 9.45 5.02
C ASP A 25 -4.47 10.80 4.91
N MET A 26 -5.14 11.83 4.39
CA MET A 26 -4.63 13.19 4.31
C MET A 26 -4.46 13.83 5.69
N GLU A 27 -5.43 13.66 6.60
CA GLU A 27 -5.34 14.17 7.97
C GLU A 27 -4.21 13.51 8.76
N ASN A 28 -3.91 12.24 8.47
CA ASN A 28 -2.78 11.52 9.04
C ASN A 28 -1.42 11.83 8.39
N GLY A 29 -1.35 12.84 7.51
CA GLY A 29 -0.09 13.28 6.90
C GLY A 29 0.44 12.33 5.81
N LEU A 30 -0.40 11.48 5.23
CA LEU A 30 -0.04 10.61 4.10
C LEU A 30 -0.18 11.31 2.74
N SER A 31 -0.08 12.64 2.73
CA SER A 31 -0.15 13.48 1.53
C SER A 31 1.05 14.41 1.48
N SER A 32 1.61 14.59 0.28
CA SER A 32 2.75 15.48 0.02
C SER A 32 2.61 16.13 -1.36
N ASN A 33 3.50 17.06 -1.71
CA ASN A 33 3.53 17.70 -3.02
C ASN A 33 3.64 16.70 -4.17
N GLN A 34 4.39 15.60 -3.98
CA GLN A 34 4.57 14.56 -5.00
C GLN A 34 3.46 13.50 -4.97
N PHE A 35 2.63 13.50 -3.92
CA PHE A 35 1.57 12.53 -3.68
C PHE A 35 0.36 13.22 -3.06
N ASP A 36 -0.45 13.83 -3.92
CA ASP A 36 -1.62 14.62 -3.52
C ASP A 36 -2.90 13.77 -3.51
N LEU A 37 -3.56 13.72 -2.34
CA LEU A 37 -4.82 13.00 -2.16
C LEU A 37 -6.06 13.86 -2.46
N ASN A 38 -5.93 15.18 -2.59
CA ASN A 38 -7.06 16.10 -2.76
C ASN A 38 -7.95 15.74 -3.96
N LYS A 39 -7.34 15.37 -5.09
CA LYS A 39 -8.10 14.98 -6.29
C LYS A 39 -8.98 13.76 -6.05
N ASN A 40 -8.51 12.80 -5.26
CA ASN A 40 -9.28 11.60 -4.95
C ASN A 40 -10.44 11.91 -4.01
N ILE A 41 -10.23 12.82 -3.05
CA ILE A 41 -11.28 13.33 -2.15
C ILE A 41 -12.36 14.07 -2.94
N VAL A 42 -11.96 15.04 -3.79
CA VAL A 42 -12.90 15.83 -4.61
C VAL A 42 -13.72 14.95 -5.55
N ASN A 43 -13.10 13.92 -6.14
CA ASN A 43 -13.78 13.01 -7.05
C ASN A 43 -14.61 11.93 -6.35
N ASN A 44 -14.68 11.92 -5.01
CA ASN A 44 -15.33 10.87 -4.22
C ASN A 44 -14.87 9.46 -4.66
N ASP A 45 -13.55 9.30 -4.85
CA ASP A 45 -12.98 8.02 -5.25
C ASP A 45 -13.18 6.97 -4.15
N THR A 46 -13.67 5.79 -4.52
CA THR A 46 -14.00 4.69 -3.63
C THR A 46 -12.80 3.79 -3.30
N ARG A 47 -11.68 3.98 -4.00
CA ARG A 47 -10.43 3.27 -3.73
C ARG A 47 -9.88 3.69 -2.37
N THR A 48 -9.04 2.85 -1.79
CA THR A 48 -8.36 3.12 -0.52
C THR A 48 -6.87 2.81 -0.66
N LEU A 49 -6.06 3.42 0.20
CA LEU A 49 -4.67 3.02 0.35
C LEU A 49 -4.58 1.68 1.10
N ASP A 50 -3.48 0.96 0.91
CA ASP A 50 -3.23 -0.30 1.58
C ASP A 50 -2.88 -0.07 3.07
N ASP A 51 -3.66 -0.67 3.98
CA ASP A 51 -3.52 -0.45 5.42
C ASP A 51 -2.17 -0.95 5.96
N ALA A 52 -1.64 -2.04 5.40
CA ALA A 52 -0.33 -2.56 5.78
C ALA A 52 0.80 -1.59 5.40
N ALA A 53 0.75 -1.03 4.19
CA ALA A 53 1.69 0.00 3.76
C ALA A 53 1.58 1.27 4.61
N LYS A 54 0.37 1.73 4.93
CA LYS A 54 0.16 2.92 5.80
C LYS A 54 0.80 2.73 7.17
N GLY A 55 0.56 1.58 7.80
CA GLY A 55 1.13 1.27 9.12
C GLY A 55 2.66 1.33 9.14
N GLU A 56 3.32 0.71 8.15
CA GLU A 56 4.78 0.73 8.07
C GLU A 56 5.34 2.13 7.76
N ILE A 57 4.71 2.89 6.86
CA ILE A 57 5.14 4.26 6.56
C ILE A 57 5.04 5.14 7.81
N ARG A 58 3.92 5.08 8.55
CA ARG A 58 3.73 5.82 9.81
C ARG A 58 4.78 5.42 10.85
N ARG A 59 5.12 4.13 10.90
CA ARG A 59 6.17 3.61 11.78
C ARG A 59 7.54 4.19 11.42
N MET A 60 7.91 4.18 10.14
CA MET A 60 9.17 4.75 9.65
C MET A 60 9.25 6.26 9.91
N MET A 61 8.17 7.01 9.66
CA MET A 61 8.09 8.44 9.96
C MET A 61 8.35 8.71 11.46
N SER A 62 7.72 7.93 12.35
CA SER A 62 7.87 8.10 13.79
C SER A 62 9.24 7.66 14.33
N GLN A 63 9.79 6.57 13.77
CA GLN A 63 11.07 6.01 14.21
C GLN A 63 12.26 6.85 13.75
N GLU A 64 12.23 7.33 12.51
CA GLU A 64 13.36 8.01 11.88
C GLU A 64 13.19 9.53 11.79
N ASN A 65 12.04 10.08 12.19
CA ASN A 65 11.69 11.51 12.05
C ASN A 65 11.90 12.03 10.62
N ILE A 66 11.54 11.21 9.63
CA ILE A 66 11.63 11.53 8.21
C ILE A 66 10.29 11.96 7.64
N THR A 67 10.32 12.61 6.47
CA THR A 67 9.12 13.03 5.76
C THR A 67 8.35 11.84 5.18
N PHE A 68 7.07 12.04 4.84
CA PHE A 68 6.23 11.01 4.23
C PHE A 68 6.83 10.44 2.93
N ASP A 69 7.36 11.30 2.06
CA ASP A 69 7.96 10.85 0.79
C ASP A 69 9.22 10.01 1.02
N GLU A 70 10.05 10.37 1.99
CA GLU A 70 11.25 9.59 2.35
C GLU A 70 10.86 8.23 2.94
N ALA A 71 9.88 8.20 3.85
CA ALA A 71 9.37 6.96 4.43
C ALA A 71 8.76 6.05 3.35
N ARG A 72 7.98 6.62 2.43
CA ARG A 72 7.39 5.91 1.30
C ARG A 72 8.48 5.35 0.36
N LEU A 73 9.51 6.13 0.06
CA LEU A 73 10.64 5.68 -0.77
C LEU A 73 11.36 4.49 -0.13
N LYS A 74 11.68 4.58 1.17
CA LYS A 74 12.30 3.48 1.91
C LYS A 74 11.42 2.24 1.94
N TYR A 75 10.13 2.39 2.20
CA TYR A 75 9.18 1.28 2.15
C TYR A 75 9.21 0.56 0.80
N PHE A 76 9.19 1.29 -0.31
CA PHE A 76 9.29 0.69 -1.64
C PHE A 76 10.64 0.00 -1.87
N GLN A 77 11.76 0.63 -1.48
CA GLN A 77 13.09 0.02 -1.60
C GLN A 77 13.21 -1.28 -0.80
N CYS A 78 12.67 -1.31 0.43
CA CYS A 78 12.60 -2.51 1.25
C CYS A 78 11.76 -3.59 0.57
N LYS A 79 10.55 -3.25 0.09
CA LYS A 79 9.68 -4.20 -0.60
C LYS A 79 10.30 -4.76 -1.87
N LEU A 80 10.97 -3.95 -2.67
CA LEU A 80 11.69 -4.39 -3.87
C LEU A 80 12.84 -5.34 -3.50
N SER A 81 13.60 -4.98 -2.47
CA SER A 81 14.71 -5.79 -1.95
C SER A 81 14.25 -7.15 -1.43
N GLU A 82 13.13 -7.20 -0.70
CA GLU A 82 12.49 -8.44 -0.23
C GLU A 82 12.11 -9.37 -1.40
N HIS A 83 11.73 -8.81 -2.54
CA HIS A 83 11.40 -9.56 -3.76
C HIS A 83 12.61 -9.80 -4.69
N GLY A 84 13.83 -9.62 -4.18
CA GLY A 84 15.04 -9.92 -4.94
C GLY A 84 15.42 -8.89 -6.00
N ILE A 85 14.87 -7.68 -5.94
CA ILE A 85 15.28 -6.57 -6.81
C ILE A 85 16.34 -5.75 -6.08
N GLY A 86 17.51 -5.57 -6.69
CA GLY A 86 18.58 -4.77 -6.12
C GLY A 86 18.21 -3.29 -6.04
N ALA A 87 18.96 -2.52 -5.24
CA ALA A 87 18.77 -1.07 -5.13
C ALA A 87 19.03 -0.31 -6.45
N ASP A 88 19.71 -0.97 -7.39
CA ASP A 88 19.94 -0.59 -8.77
C ASP A 88 18.73 -0.87 -9.69
N GLY A 89 17.66 -1.46 -9.16
CA GLY A 89 16.46 -1.84 -9.93
C GLY A 89 16.65 -3.11 -10.75
N VAL A 90 17.78 -3.80 -10.63
CA VAL A 90 18.09 -5.01 -11.38
C VAL A 90 17.64 -6.24 -10.58
N PRO A 91 16.88 -7.17 -11.19
CA PRO A 91 16.58 -8.45 -10.55
C PRO A 91 17.89 -9.17 -10.20
N ARG A 92 18.02 -9.66 -8.97
CA ARG A 92 19.16 -10.49 -8.53
C ARG A 92 19.12 -11.92 -9.08
N ASP A 93 18.18 -12.20 -9.97
CA ASP A 93 18.05 -13.52 -10.59
C ASP A 93 19.20 -13.74 -11.60
N PRO A 94 19.99 -14.81 -11.46
CA PRO A 94 21.14 -15.06 -12.34
C PRO A 94 20.75 -15.38 -13.79
N LYS A 95 19.47 -15.54 -14.10
CA LYS A 95 18.92 -15.73 -15.44
C LYS A 95 18.15 -14.51 -15.95
N ALA A 96 18.19 -13.38 -15.24
CA ALA A 96 17.59 -12.15 -15.73
C ALA A 96 18.26 -11.70 -17.03
N VAL A 97 17.50 -11.67 -18.12
CA VAL A 97 17.93 -11.12 -19.41
C VAL A 97 17.29 -9.74 -19.57
N MET A 98 18.12 -8.70 -19.63
CA MET A 98 17.70 -7.34 -19.93
C MET A 98 17.91 -7.08 -21.44
N PHE A 99 17.01 -6.32 -22.08
CA PHE A 99 17.03 -6.01 -23.51
C PHE A 99 17.22 -4.52 -23.77
#